data_AF-A0A2V9M1U2-F1
#
_entry.id   AF-A0A2V9M1U2-F1
#
_cell.length_a   1.000
_cell.length_b   1.000
_cell.length_c   1.000
_cell.angle_alpha   90.00
_cell.angle_beta   90.00
_cell.angle_gamma   90.00
#
_symmetry.space_group_name_H-M   'P 1'
#
loop_
_entity.id
_entity.type
_entity.pdbx_description
1 polymer ?
#
loop_
_entity_poly.entity_id
_entity_poly.type
_entity_poly.pdbx_seq_one_letter_code
_entity_poly.pdbx_strand_id
1 'polypeptide(L)'
;MRFFLDTDAEGRRLGRKFNVRGFPTIVVLNVKGEEVGRLVGVRGTRKLIRDLEAIFDESSLYGDPQNEAPEPVEPERESTPAPVKAVPASSPSPKPAAESAPIKTEPKDPIADLEKKLASAQDGSEKNWLTLMLALAHFESQHWKEARVYVGRVLEKEPDNPGARELMKALDKMERP
;
A
#
# COMPACT_ATOMS: atom_id res chain seq x y z
N MET A 1 -4.31 16.75 -18.57
CA MET A 1 -3.43 15.99 -17.65
C MET A 1 -3.43 16.71 -16.31
N ARG A 2 -4.05 16.14 -15.28
CA ARG A 2 -4.19 16.79 -13.96
C ARG A 2 -3.12 16.20 -13.05
N PHE A 3 -2.13 17.01 -12.69
CA PHE A 3 -1.10 16.59 -11.74
C PHE A 3 -1.70 16.72 -10.35
N PHE A 4 -1.88 15.59 -9.66
CA PHE A 4 -2.18 15.58 -8.24
C PHE A 4 -0.86 15.87 -7.53
N LEU A 5 -0.57 17.17 -7.36
CA LEU A 5 0.42 17.60 -6.39
C LEU A 5 -0.20 17.31 -5.03
N ASP A 6 0.46 16.48 -4.23
CA ASP A 6 0.13 16.35 -2.82
C ASP A 6 0.38 17.73 -2.16
N THR A 7 -0.71 18.49 -1.98
CA THR A 7 -0.70 19.83 -1.40
C THR A 7 -0.88 19.80 0.10
N ASP A 8 -0.86 18.64 0.74
CA ASP A 8 -0.93 18.58 2.19
C ASP A 8 0.36 19.09 2.82
N ALA A 9 0.22 19.74 3.98
CA ALA A 9 1.37 20.27 4.73
C ALA A 9 2.37 19.17 5.08
N GLU A 10 1.85 17.97 5.36
CA GLU A 10 2.64 16.78 5.62
C GLU A 10 3.38 16.29 4.36
N GLY A 11 2.69 16.17 3.22
CA GLY A 11 3.32 15.80 1.95
C GLY A 11 4.47 16.73 1.56
N ARG A 12 4.31 18.05 1.75
CA ARG A 12 5.39 19.03 1.56
C ARG A 12 6.55 18.84 2.55
N ARG A 13 6.25 18.60 3.83
CA ARG A 13 7.26 18.40 4.88
C ARG A 13 8.08 17.15 4.58
N LEU A 14 7.43 16.04 4.27
CA LEU A 14 8.07 14.77 3.94
C LEU A 14 8.83 14.86 2.61
N GLY A 15 8.27 15.52 1.60
CA GLY A 15 8.94 15.76 0.33
C GLY A 15 10.24 16.54 0.49
N ARG A 16 10.28 17.54 1.39
CA ARG A 16 11.52 18.25 1.73
C ARG A 16 12.48 17.37 2.54
N LYS A 17 11.98 16.67 3.58
CA LYS A 17 12.78 15.79 4.45
C LYS A 17 13.51 14.71 3.64
N PHE A 18 12.83 14.10 2.68
CA PHE A 18 13.37 13.02 1.84
C PHE A 18 13.75 13.48 0.42
N ASN A 19 13.91 14.80 0.19
CA ASN A 19 14.34 15.37 -1.09
C ASN A 19 13.61 14.77 -2.32
N VAL A 20 12.28 14.64 -2.23
CA VAL A 20 11.43 14.15 -3.33
C VAL A 20 11.28 15.26 -4.37
N ARG A 21 11.81 15.04 -5.57
CA ARG A 21 11.85 16.03 -6.67
C ARG A 21 10.84 15.77 -7.79
N GLY A 22 10.18 14.63 -7.79
CA GLY A 22 9.26 14.23 -8.84
C GLY A 22 8.23 13.22 -8.35
N PHE A 23 7.10 13.16 -9.04
CA PHE A 23 5.99 12.27 -8.69
C PHE A 23 5.65 11.32 -9.85
N PRO A 24 5.14 10.11 -9.56
CA PRO A 24 5.05 9.50 -8.22
C PRO A 24 6.44 9.02 -7.75
N THR A 25 6.74 9.18 -6.46
CA THR A 25 7.94 8.60 -5.81
C THR A 25 7.52 7.91 -4.52
N ILE A 26 7.96 6.66 -4.34
CA ILE A 26 7.78 5.91 -3.10
C ILE A 26 9.14 5.88 -2.39
N VAL A 27 9.15 6.28 -1.12
CA VAL A 27 10.32 6.20 -0.24
C VAL A 27 10.04 5.10 0.78
N VAL A 28 10.95 4.13 0.90
CA VAL A 28 10.85 3.00 1.83
C VAL A 28 11.74 3.32 3.04
N LEU A 29 11.17 3.22 4.24
CA LEU A 29 11.85 3.55 5.49
C LEU A 29 11.97 2.31 6.38
N ASN A 30 13.04 2.24 7.18
CA ASN A 30 13.13 1.27 8.28
C ASN A 30 12.36 1.75 9.52
N VAL A 31 12.34 0.92 10.57
CA VAL A 31 11.70 1.24 11.86
C VAL A 31 12.30 2.46 12.59
N LYS A 32 13.54 2.84 12.26
CA LYS A 32 14.21 4.04 12.78
C LYS A 32 13.87 5.30 11.98
N GLY A 33 13.12 5.16 10.88
CA GLY A 33 12.73 6.25 9.99
C GLY A 33 13.82 6.66 8.99
N GLU A 34 14.84 5.82 8.78
CA GLU A 34 15.90 6.00 7.80
C GLU A 34 15.48 5.40 6.45
N GLU A 35 15.91 6.01 5.35
CA GLU A 35 15.59 5.55 4.00
C GLU A 35 16.41 4.30 3.64
N VAL A 36 15.71 3.22 3.30
CA VAL A 36 16.31 1.95 2.87
C VAL A 36 16.14 1.68 1.38
N GLY A 37 15.21 2.40 0.74
CA GLY A 37 14.96 2.25 -0.67
C GLY A 37 14.11 3.38 -1.24
N ARG A 38 14.21 3.58 -2.55
CA ARG A 38 13.44 4.60 -3.26
C ARG A 38 13.06 4.14 -4.66
N LEU A 39 11.80 4.39 -5.00
CA LEU A 39 11.20 4.02 -6.26
C LEU A 39 10.63 5.27 -6.95
N VAL A 40 11.31 5.77 -8.00
CA VAL A 40 10.92 6.98 -8.75
C VAL A 40 10.18 6.64 -10.04
N GLY A 41 9.02 7.24 -10.25
CA GLY A 41 8.20 7.11 -11.46
C GLY A 41 7.08 6.08 -11.36
N VAL A 42 6.18 6.15 -12.34
CA VAL A 42 5.03 5.24 -12.48
C VAL A 42 5.51 3.84 -12.80
N ARG A 43 4.91 2.83 -12.16
CA ARG A 43 5.18 1.42 -12.43
C ARG A 43 3.92 0.59 -12.24
N GLY A 44 3.83 -0.53 -12.95
CA GLY A 44 2.75 -1.49 -12.76
C GLY A 44 2.95 -2.37 -11.52
N THR A 45 1.87 -2.95 -11.01
CA THR A 45 1.84 -3.72 -9.75
C THR A 45 2.91 -4.81 -9.68
N ARG A 46 3.05 -5.64 -10.71
CA ARG A 46 4.07 -6.71 -10.73
C ARG A 46 5.50 -6.19 -10.63
N LYS A 47 5.77 -5.04 -11.26
CA LYS A 47 7.09 -4.40 -11.19
C LYS A 47 7.32 -3.79 -9.80
N LEU A 48 6.29 -3.16 -9.23
CA LEU A 48 6.36 -2.64 -7.87
C LEU A 48 6.70 -3.74 -6.85
N ILE A 49 6.01 -4.88 -6.91
CA ILE A 49 6.23 -6.01 -5.99
C ILE A 49 7.68 -6.48 -6.09
N ARG A 50 8.19 -6.75 -7.30
CA ARG A 50 9.59 -7.17 -7.49
C ARG A 50 10.61 -6.13 -7.02
N ASP A 51 10.36 -4.86 -7.34
CA ASP A 51 11.24 -3.77 -6.92
C ASP A 51 11.30 -3.69 -5.38
N LEU A 52 10.18 -3.95 -4.69
CA LEU A 52 10.11 -3.97 -3.23
C LEU A 52 10.75 -5.21 -2.62
N GLU A 53 10.50 -6.41 -3.18
CA GLU A 53 11.15 -7.66 -2.77
C GLU A 53 12.68 -7.51 -2.81
N ALA A 54 13.22 -6.94 -3.90
CA ALA A 54 14.66 -6.69 -4.01
C ALA A 54 15.18 -5.71 -2.93
N ILE A 55 14.43 -4.64 -2.63
CA ILE A 55 14.81 -3.72 -1.54
C ILE A 55 14.82 -4.44 -0.20
N PHE A 56 13.81 -5.27 0.08
CA PHE A 56 13.71 -5.99 1.35
C PHE A 56 14.67 -7.18 1.47
N ASP A 57 15.11 -7.78 0.37
CA ASP A 57 16.13 -8.83 0.36
C ASP A 57 17.54 -8.26 0.53
N GLU A 58 17.83 -7.11 -0.10
CA GLU A 58 19.11 -6.39 0.09
C GLU A 58 19.19 -5.69 1.46
N SER A 59 18.03 -5.25 1.98
CA SER A 59 17.90 -4.71 3.32
C SER A 59 17.50 -5.83 4.28
N SER A 60 18.44 -6.61 4.81
CA SER A 60 18.14 -7.64 5.82
C SER A 60 17.60 -7.02 7.12
N LEU A 61 16.33 -6.60 7.12
CA LEU A 61 15.73 -5.69 8.08
C LEU A 61 14.45 -6.27 8.68
N TYR A 62 14.55 -7.50 9.15
CA TYR A 62 14.24 -7.71 10.56
C TYR A 62 15.58 -7.59 11.28
N GLY A 63 15.82 -6.45 11.95
CA GLY A 63 16.92 -6.39 12.91
C GLY A 63 16.75 -7.53 13.92
N ASP A 64 17.86 -8.13 14.36
CA ASP A 64 17.89 -9.25 15.30
C ASP A 64 16.79 -9.14 16.37
N PRO A 65 15.90 -10.14 16.52
CA PRO A 65 14.76 -10.09 17.43
C PRO A 65 15.13 -10.27 18.91
N GLN A 66 16.40 -10.19 19.28
CA GLN A 66 16.83 -10.24 20.68
C GLN A 66 17.07 -8.83 21.21
N ASN A 67 15.99 -8.18 21.66
CA ASN A 67 15.93 -7.41 22.91
C ASN A 67 14.51 -6.82 23.09
N GLU A 68 13.70 -7.54 23.86
CA GLU A 68 12.55 -6.94 24.57
C GLU A 68 13.03 -5.79 25.48
N ALA A 69 12.15 -4.81 25.64
CA ALA A 69 12.36 -3.46 26.18
C ALA A 69 12.95 -3.38 27.62
N PRO A 70 13.42 -2.18 28.04
CA PRO A 70 12.47 -1.33 28.78
C PRO A 70 12.55 0.19 28.49
N GLU A 71 11.35 0.78 28.44
CA GLU A 71 10.92 2.13 28.86
C GLU A 71 11.55 3.44 28.30
N PRO A 72 10.73 4.53 28.22
CA PRO A 72 10.98 5.69 27.36
C PRO A 72 11.81 6.76 28.05
N VAL A 73 12.79 7.34 27.33
CA VAL A 73 13.49 8.55 27.76
C VAL A 73 13.49 9.55 26.59
N GLU A 74 12.69 10.62 26.71
CA GLU A 74 12.81 11.82 25.87
C GLU A 74 14.06 12.65 26.28
N PRO A 75 14.38 13.79 25.63
CA PRO A 75 15.16 13.90 24.40
C PRO A 75 16.42 14.78 24.60
N GLU A 76 17.61 14.31 24.23
CA GLU A 76 18.82 15.18 24.27
C GLU A 76 19.40 15.50 22.89
N ARG A 77 19.30 16.81 22.63
CA ARG A 77 19.92 17.74 21.70
C ARG A 77 21.21 17.31 20.97
N GLU A 78 21.16 17.59 19.66
CA GLU A 78 22.15 18.38 18.90
C GLU A 78 23.61 17.90 18.85
N SER A 79 24.06 17.48 17.66
CA SER A 79 25.32 17.95 17.04
C SER A 79 25.46 17.42 15.60
N THR A 80 25.48 18.34 14.64
CA THR A 80 26.06 18.15 13.29
C THR A 80 27.56 17.87 13.38
N PRO A 81 28.23 17.23 12.39
CA PRO A 81 28.76 17.92 11.19
C PRO A 81 28.77 17.07 9.88
N ALA A 82 28.37 17.60 8.72
CA ALA A 82 29.20 18.20 7.65
C ALA A 82 29.59 17.22 6.50
N PRO A 83 29.84 17.71 5.27
CA PRO A 83 29.36 17.12 4.00
C PRO A 83 30.42 16.37 3.19
N VAL A 84 30.00 15.50 2.25
CA VAL A 84 30.92 14.94 1.24
C VAL A 84 30.38 15.05 -0.19
N LYS A 85 31.33 15.36 -1.07
CA LYS A 85 31.31 15.93 -2.43
C LYS A 85 30.66 15.08 -3.54
N ALA A 86 30.28 15.80 -4.60
CA ALA A 86 29.95 15.41 -5.99
C ALA A 86 31.04 14.53 -6.68
N VAL A 87 30.90 13.85 -7.83
CA VAL A 87 30.17 13.93 -9.14
C VAL A 87 30.36 12.51 -9.83
N PRO A 88 30.13 12.20 -11.14
CA PRO A 88 29.20 12.66 -12.18
C PRO A 88 28.48 11.54 -13.01
N ALA A 89 27.44 11.97 -13.75
CA ALA A 89 26.99 11.61 -15.10
C ALA A 89 27.17 10.19 -15.68
N SER A 90 26.07 9.62 -16.20
CA SER A 90 25.92 9.22 -17.62
C SER A 90 24.47 8.85 -17.94
N SER A 91 23.84 9.59 -18.86
CA SER A 91 22.74 9.07 -19.68
C SER A 91 23.31 8.15 -20.77
N PRO A 92 22.54 7.20 -21.32
CA PRO A 92 21.82 7.56 -22.55
C PRO A 92 20.42 6.92 -22.66
N SER A 93 19.50 7.63 -23.32
CA SER A 93 18.36 7.02 -24.04
C SER A 93 18.88 6.44 -25.38
N PRO A 94 18.30 5.39 -25.99
CA PRO A 94 17.08 5.58 -26.81
C PRO A 94 16.11 4.36 -26.99
N LYS A 95 14.80 4.66 -27.07
CA LYS A 95 13.75 4.21 -28.04
C LYS A 95 13.46 2.69 -28.33
N PRO A 96 12.33 2.33 -29.00
CA PRO A 96 11.35 1.33 -28.54
C PRO A 96 11.25 0.04 -29.40
N ALA A 97 10.80 -1.06 -28.79
CA ALA A 97 10.19 -2.22 -29.47
C ALA A 97 9.42 -3.01 -28.39
N ALA A 98 8.10 -3.10 -28.47
CA ALA A 98 7.40 -4.29 -28.95
C ALA A 98 7.88 -5.57 -28.26
N GLU A 99 7.08 -6.15 -27.35
CA GLU A 99 6.47 -7.46 -27.61
C GLU A 99 5.47 -7.81 -26.49
N SER A 100 4.28 -8.18 -26.95
CA SER A 100 3.22 -8.87 -26.25
C SER A 100 3.70 -10.15 -25.55
N ALA A 101 3.35 -10.32 -24.27
CA ALA A 101 3.25 -11.63 -23.65
C ALA A 101 2.10 -11.65 -22.64
N PRO A 102 1.05 -12.47 -22.87
CA PRO A 102 -0.05 -12.66 -21.95
C PRO A 102 0.39 -13.65 -20.87
N ILE A 103 0.37 -13.24 -19.61
CA ILE A 103 0.64 -14.17 -18.50
C ILE A 103 -0.71 -14.70 -18.01
N LYS A 104 -0.89 -15.99 -18.29
CA LYS A 104 -2.03 -16.85 -18.00
C LYS A 104 -2.21 -17.13 -16.50
N THR A 105 -3.42 -17.64 -16.23
CA THR A 105 -3.95 -18.39 -15.06
C THR A 105 -4.45 -17.58 -13.86
N GLU A 106 -5.68 -17.08 -14.00
CA GLU A 106 -6.61 -16.77 -12.91
C GLU A 106 -7.00 -18.05 -12.15
N PRO A 107 -7.03 -18.06 -10.80
CA PRO A 107 -7.89 -19.00 -10.07
C PRO A 107 -9.35 -18.57 -10.27
N LYS A 108 -10.19 -19.57 -10.49
CA LYS A 108 -11.41 -19.47 -11.30
C LYS A 108 -12.56 -18.69 -10.65
N ASP A 109 -12.59 -18.47 -9.34
CA ASP A 109 -13.64 -17.72 -8.65
C ASP A 109 -13.14 -17.19 -7.29
N PRO A 110 -12.63 -15.94 -7.17
CA PRO A 110 -12.07 -15.41 -5.92
C PRO A 110 -13.09 -15.32 -4.78
N ILE A 111 -14.38 -15.26 -5.11
CA ILE A 111 -15.50 -15.23 -4.16
C ILE A 111 -15.62 -16.58 -3.43
N ALA A 112 -15.57 -17.70 -4.15
CA ALA A 112 -15.75 -19.03 -3.57
C ALA A 112 -14.64 -19.38 -2.57
N ASP A 113 -13.41 -18.97 -2.86
CA ASP A 113 -12.27 -19.16 -1.96
C ASP A 113 -12.40 -18.32 -0.68
N LEU A 114 -12.91 -17.09 -0.78
CA LEU A 114 -13.17 -16.22 0.36
C LEU A 114 -14.32 -16.75 1.23
N GLU A 115 -15.39 -17.28 0.64
CA GLU A 115 -16.49 -17.91 1.38
C GLU A 115 -16.03 -19.14 2.16
N LYS A 116 -15.20 -19.99 1.56
CA LYS A 116 -14.63 -21.16 2.23
C LYS A 116 -13.75 -20.78 3.42
N LYS A 117 -12.94 -19.72 3.26
CA LYS A 117 -12.12 -19.16 4.34
C LYS A 117 -12.98 -18.54 5.43
N LEU A 118 -14.04 -17.82 5.06
CA LEU A 118 -14.99 -17.23 6.00
C LEU A 118 -15.70 -18.29 6.84
N ALA A 119 -16.08 -19.43 6.23
CA ALA A 119 -16.69 -20.55 6.93
C ALA A 119 -15.74 -21.25 7.92
N SER A 120 -14.42 -21.16 7.67
CA SER A 120 -13.39 -21.76 8.52
C SER A 120 -12.82 -20.79 9.55
N ALA A 121 -13.12 -19.49 9.44
CA ALA A 121 -12.60 -18.44 10.30
C ALA A 121 -13.35 -18.37 11.64
N GLN A 122 -12.61 -18.15 12.73
CA GLN A 122 -13.20 -17.91 14.05
C GLN A 122 -13.78 -16.50 14.15
N ASP A 123 -14.76 -16.31 15.02
CA ASP A 123 -15.36 -14.98 15.25
C ASP A 123 -14.32 -14.02 15.84
N GLY A 124 -14.07 -12.91 15.12
CA GLY A 124 -13.07 -11.90 15.49
C GLY A 124 -12.73 -10.99 14.32
N SER A 125 -11.63 -10.25 14.46
CA SER A 125 -11.15 -9.28 13.45
C SER A 125 -10.85 -9.93 12.10
N GLU A 126 -10.37 -11.18 12.08
CA GLU A 126 -10.09 -11.92 10.85
C GLU A 126 -11.37 -12.18 10.03
N LYS A 127 -12.45 -12.62 10.70
CA LYS A 127 -13.73 -12.85 10.03
C LYS A 127 -14.35 -11.55 9.52
N ASN A 128 -14.18 -10.45 10.26
CA ASN A 128 -14.64 -9.13 9.81
C ASN A 128 -13.86 -8.64 8.59
N TRP A 129 -12.53 -8.82 8.58
CA TRP A 129 -11.68 -8.54 7.43
C TRP A 129 -12.05 -9.40 6.21
N LEU A 130 -12.24 -10.71 6.40
CA LEU A 130 -12.69 -11.61 5.34
C LEU A 130 -14.07 -11.21 4.79
N THR A 131 -14.98 -10.78 5.66
CA THR A 131 -16.31 -10.30 5.24
C THR A 131 -16.19 -9.02 4.40
N LEU A 132 -15.27 -8.12 4.75
CA LEU A 132 -15.00 -6.91 3.96
C LEU A 132 -14.36 -7.24 2.60
N MET A 133 -13.43 -8.19 2.56
CA MET A 133 -12.83 -8.67 1.31
C MET A 133 -13.84 -9.35 0.39
N LEU A 134 -14.76 -10.14 0.97
CA LEU A 134 -15.86 -10.74 0.22
C LEU A 134 -16.80 -9.65 -0.36
N ALA A 135 -17.10 -8.62 0.44
CA ALA A 135 -17.88 -7.48 -0.04
C ALA A 135 -17.20 -6.75 -1.23
N LEU A 136 -15.89 -6.58 -1.17
CA LEU A 136 -15.10 -5.97 -2.25
C LEU A 136 -15.10 -6.84 -3.51
N ALA A 137 -14.95 -8.17 -3.37
CA ALA A 137 -15.02 -9.09 -4.49
C ALA A 137 -16.39 -9.07 -5.19
N HIS A 138 -17.48 -8.99 -4.42
CA HIS A 138 -18.82 -8.80 -4.98
C HIS A 138 -18.98 -7.44 -5.65
N PHE A 139 -18.38 -6.38 -5.10
CA PHE A 139 -18.38 -5.05 -5.71
C PHE A 139 -17.68 -5.03 -7.07
N GLU A 140 -16.50 -5.65 -7.18
CA GLU A 140 -15.76 -5.78 -8.45
C GLU A 140 -16.53 -6.63 -9.47
N SER A 141 -17.27 -7.63 -9.00
CA SER A 141 -18.10 -8.51 -9.83
C SER A 141 -19.47 -7.91 -10.19
N GLN A 142 -19.70 -6.63 -9.90
CA GLN A 142 -20.96 -5.91 -10.15
C GLN A 142 -22.19 -6.48 -9.42
N HIS A 143 -21.97 -7.29 -8.38
CA HIS A 143 -22.99 -7.85 -7.50
C HIS A 143 -23.30 -6.86 -6.36
N TRP A 144 -23.93 -5.73 -6.71
CA TRP A 144 -24.12 -4.59 -5.80
C TRP A 144 -24.95 -4.93 -4.57
N LYS A 145 -25.98 -5.79 -4.72
CA LYS A 145 -26.89 -6.17 -3.63
C LYS A 145 -26.18 -7.04 -2.61
N GLU A 146 -25.40 -8.00 -3.10
CA GLU A 146 -24.60 -8.93 -2.31
C GLU A 146 -23.49 -8.19 -1.56
N ALA A 147 -22.76 -7.32 -2.26
CA ALA A 147 -21.75 -6.46 -1.65
C ALA A 147 -22.34 -5.63 -0.50
N ARG A 148 -23.52 -5.02 -0.68
CA ARG A 148 -24.20 -4.22 0.35
C ARG A 148 -24.51 -5.02 1.61
N VAL A 149 -24.97 -6.26 1.47
CA VAL A 149 -25.26 -7.14 2.62
C VAL A 149 -23.99 -7.40 3.43
N TYR A 150 -22.87 -7.69 2.75
CA TYR A 150 -21.61 -7.96 3.44
C TYR A 150 -21.01 -6.70 4.07
N VAL A 151 -21.05 -5.55 3.40
CA VAL A 151 -20.63 -4.26 4.00
C VAL A 151 -21.48 -3.91 5.22
N GLY A 152 -22.80 -4.13 5.15
CA GLY A 152 -23.70 -3.93 6.28
C GLY A 152 -23.30 -4.76 7.50
N ARG A 153 -23.02 -6.05 7.30
CA ARG A 153 -22.53 -6.94 8.37
C ARG A 153 -21.20 -6.48 8.99
N VAL A 154 -20.30 -5.91 8.18
CA VAL A 154 -19.04 -5.35 8.68
C VAL A 154 -19.32 -4.09 9.51
N LEU A 155 -20.18 -3.18 9.04
CA LEU A 155 -20.52 -1.94 9.74
C LEU A 155 -21.32 -2.18 11.03
N GLU A 156 -22.11 -3.25 11.11
CA GLU A 156 -22.80 -3.67 12.34
C GLU A 156 -21.81 -4.03 13.45
N LYS A 157 -20.69 -4.67 13.10
CA LYS A 157 -19.65 -5.08 14.04
C LYS A 157 -18.59 -4.01 14.27
N GLU A 158 -18.24 -3.28 13.22
CA GLU A 158 -17.21 -2.24 13.20
C GLU A 158 -17.77 -0.96 12.58
N PRO A 159 -18.55 -0.18 13.34
CA PRO A 159 -19.20 1.02 12.81
C PRO A 159 -18.19 2.09 12.37
N ASP A 160 -16.97 2.08 12.92
CA ASP A 160 -15.88 3.02 12.60
C ASP A 160 -14.92 2.52 11.51
N ASN A 161 -15.22 1.40 10.85
CA ASN A 161 -14.36 0.88 9.79
C ASN A 161 -14.39 1.83 8.57
N PRO A 162 -13.27 2.51 8.22
CA PRO A 162 -13.26 3.48 7.13
C PRO A 162 -13.46 2.82 5.76
N GLY A 163 -12.94 1.60 5.57
CA GLY A 163 -13.07 0.86 4.32
C GLY A 163 -14.51 0.47 4.03
N ALA A 164 -15.23 -0.04 5.04
CA ALA A 164 -16.64 -0.39 4.92
C ALA A 164 -17.52 0.84 4.66
N ARG A 165 -17.23 1.98 5.32
CA ARG A 165 -17.97 3.24 5.08
C ARG A 165 -17.80 3.77 3.66
N GLU A 166 -16.57 3.77 3.14
CA GLU A 166 -16.31 4.22 1.77
C GLU A 166 -16.94 3.27 0.74
N LEU A 167 -16.89 1.95 0.98
CA LEU A 167 -17.55 0.98 0.11
C LEU A 167 -19.07 1.14 0.11
N MET A 168 -19.67 1.44 1.28
CA MET A 168 -21.11 1.72 1.39
C MET A 168 -21.49 2.98 0.60
N LYS A 169 -20.72 4.07 0.71
CA LYS A 169 -20.93 5.29 -0.10
C LYS A 169 -20.79 5.02 -1.60
N ALA A 170 -19.87 4.14 -2.01
CA ALA A 170 -19.70 3.76 -3.40
C ALA A 170 -20.92 2.99 -3.92
N LEU A 171 -21.43 2.03 -3.15
CA LEU A 171 -22.64 1.28 -3.46
C LEU A 171 -23.87 2.20 -3.60
N ASP A 172 -24.05 3.16 -2.69
CA ASP A 172 -25.16 4.13 -2.76
C ASP A 172 -25.12 5.01 -4.04
N LYS A 173 -23.92 5.25 -4.59
CA LYS A 173 -23.77 5.99 -5.86
C LYS A 173 -24.09 5.14 -7.08
N MET A 174 -23.80 3.84 -7.04
CA MET A 174 -24.07 2.90 -8.14
C MET A 174 -25.54 2.48 -8.21
N GLU A 175 -26.26 2.55 -7.09
CA GLU A 175 -27.68 2.21 -6.99
C GLU A 175 -28.61 3.38 -7.40
N ARG A 176 -28.08 4.60 -7.57
CA ARG A 176 -28.82 5.72 -8.15
C ARG A 176 -28.63 5.71 -9.68
N PRO A 177 -29.67 5.37 -10.46
CA PRO A 177 -29.63 5.42 -11.92
C PRO A 177 -29.50 6.86 -12.46
#